data_AF-W2TZV5-F1
#
_entry.id   AF-W2TZV5-F1
#
_cell.length_a   1.000
_cell.length_b   1.000
_cell.length_c   1.000
_cell.angle_alpha   90.00
_cell.angle_beta   90.00
_cell.angle_gamma   90.00
#
_symmetry.space_group_name_H-M   'P 1'
#
loop_
_entity.id
_entity.type
_entity.pdbx_description
1 polymer ?
#
loop_
_entity_poly.entity_id
_entity_poly.type
_entity_poly.pdbx_seq_one_letter_code
_entity_poly.pdbx_strand_id
1 'polypeptide(L)'
;MTTITAAIFCYLTNTSEFLLNNRTISTEEYYRRFCLDQNDMTYDEVHNILGSSRVEYAVVRDPVERFLSGFVDKCIKYCNFKDNFHYYTTVSYEEGFDGILNLAKNHEMIYEKAGVPEELRRTIYTELLVGSTPHSTSGTAVKAEARNTLTANSSLLLRVTQMYYYDFIAFNFRLPILL
;
A
#
# COMPACT_ATOMS: atom_id res chain seq x y z
N MET A 1 4.88 4.80 -6.08
CA MET A 1 4.71 4.95 -4.61
C MET A 1 3.31 5.52 -4.32
N THR A 2 2.64 5.15 -3.22
CA THR A 2 1.35 5.79 -2.84
C THR A 2 1.61 7.13 -2.14
N THR A 3 0.66 8.08 -2.19
CA THR A 3 0.77 9.37 -1.51
C THR A 3 0.99 9.22 0.00
N ILE A 4 0.29 8.27 0.64
CA ILE A 4 0.42 7.98 2.07
C ILE A 4 1.81 7.40 2.40
N THR A 5 2.30 6.45 1.61
CA THR A 5 3.64 5.88 1.83
C THR A 5 4.72 6.97 1.70
N ALA A 6 4.64 7.81 0.67
CA ALA A 6 5.56 8.93 0.50
C ALA A 6 5.50 9.91 1.68
N ALA A 7 4.29 10.21 2.18
CA ALA A 7 4.07 11.07 3.34
C ALA A 7 4.69 10.49 4.62
N ILE A 8 4.57 9.19 4.85
CA ILE A 8 5.18 8.53 6.01
C ILE A 8 6.71 8.63 5.93
N PHE A 9 7.32 8.31 4.79
CA PHE A 9 8.78 8.42 4.66
C PHE A 9 9.26 9.87 4.77
N CYS A 10 8.51 10.83 4.22
CA CYS A 10 8.77 12.25 4.41
C CYS A 10 8.74 12.66 5.89
N TYR A 11 7.72 12.20 6.64
CA TYR A 11 7.60 12.44 8.08
C TYR A 11 8.72 11.78 8.88
N LEU A 12 9.12 10.55 8.53
CA LEU A 12 10.21 9.84 9.22
C LEU A 12 11.58 10.49 8.97
N THR A 13 11.86 10.93 7.74
CA THR A 13 13.15 11.53 7.38
C THR A 13 13.26 12.99 7.81
N ASN A 14 12.17 13.77 7.72
CA ASN A 14 12.15 15.22 7.94
C ASN A 14 11.10 15.65 8.98
N THR A 15 11.02 14.93 10.11
CA THR A 15 9.95 15.10 11.12
C THR A 15 9.72 16.55 11.52
N SER A 16 10.80 17.26 11.93
CA SER A 16 10.68 18.64 12.41
C SER A 16 10.14 19.58 11.33
N GLU A 17 10.64 19.48 10.10
CA GLU A 17 10.22 20.34 9.00
C GLU A 17 8.79 20.03 8.54
N PHE A 18 8.43 18.75 8.50
CA PHE A 18 7.07 18.30 8.18
C PHE A 18 6.04 18.89 9.16
N LEU A 19 6.34 18.83 10.46
CA LEU A 19 5.48 19.38 11.50
C LEU A 19 5.46 20.91 11.50
N LEU A 20 6.60 21.58 11.33
CA LEU A 20 6.69 23.05 11.27
C LEU A 20 5.88 23.65 10.12
N ASN A 21 5.70 22.90 9.02
CA ASN A 21 4.88 23.31 7.88
C ASN A 21 3.41 22.87 7.99
N ASN A 22 2.96 22.46 9.18
CA ASN A 22 1.59 21.99 9.44
C ASN A 22 1.14 20.88 8.47
N ARG A 23 2.06 20.00 8.07
CA ARG A 23 1.75 18.85 7.21
C ARG A 23 1.23 17.70 8.07
N THR A 24 0.28 16.93 7.54
CA THR A 24 -0.19 15.69 8.15
C THR A 24 -0.17 14.58 7.10
N ILE A 25 0.12 13.35 7.53
CA ILE A 25 0.24 12.20 6.61
C ILE A 25 -1.09 11.95 5.88
N SER A 26 -2.21 12.10 6.60
CA SER A 26 -3.57 11.84 6.11
C SER A 26 -4.05 12.85 5.07
N THR A 27 -3.48 14.07 5.05
CA THR A 27 -3.92 15.16 4.17
C THR A 27 -2.97 15.44 3.01
N GLU A 28 -1.87 14.68 2.88
CA GLU A 28 -0.98 14.81 1.73
C GLU A 28 -1.71 14.52 0.40
N GLU A 29 -1.46 15.37 -0.60
CA GLU A 29 -2.03 15.27 -1.94
C GLU A 29 -0.92 15.03 -2.97
N TYR A 30 -1.20 14.18 -3.96
CA TYR A 30 -0.19 13.76 -4.95
C TYR A 30 0.55 14.93 -5.63
N TYR A 31 -0.17 16.01 -5.97
CA TYR A 31 0.34 17.18 -6.67
C TYR A 31 0.96 18.25 -5.76
N ARG A 32 0.83 18.11 -4.43
CA ARG A 32 1.34 19.06 -3.42
C ARG A 32 2.17 18.37 -2.34
N ARG A 33 2.78 17.24 -2.66
CA ARG A 33 3.61 16.46 -1.73
C ARG A 33 4.72 17.31 -1.15
N PHE A 34 4.87 17.32 0.17
CA PHE A 34 5.88 18.15 0.83
C PHE A 34 7.32 17.74 0.44
N CYS A 35 7.63 16.45 0.55
CA CYS A 35 8.92 15.90 0.15
C CYS A 35 8.87 15.32 -1.28
N LEU A 36 8.33 16.05 -2.25
CA LEU A 36 8.32 15.61 -3.65
C LEU A 36 9.75 15.28 -4.11
N ASP A 37 9.90 14.16 -4.83
CA ASP A 37 11.18 13.64 -5.36
C ASP A 37 12.24 13.31 -4.29
N GLN A 38 11.86 13.23 -3.02
CA GLN A 38 12.71 12.72 -1.95
C GLN A 38 12.33 11.28 -1.60
N ASN A 39 13.32 10.47 -1.23
CA ASN A 39 13.15 9.03 -0.94
C ASN A 39 12.59 8.21 -2.12
N ASP A 40 12.70 8.73 -3.35
CA ASP A 40 12.39 8.02 -4.60
C ASP A 40 13.70 7.52 -5.22
N MET A 41 14.02 6.24 -4.99
CA MET A 41 15.21 5.57 -5.51
C MET A 41 14.83 4.21 -6.10
N THR A 42 15.67 3.70 -7.01
CA THR A 42 15.51 2.34 -7.53
C THR A 42 15.83 1.28 -6.47
N TYR A 43 15.33 0.06 -6.68
CA TYR A 43 15.59 -1.06 -5.79
C TYR A 43 17.09 -1.27 -5.54
N ASP A 44 17.90 -1.30 -6.62
CA ASP A 44 19.34 -1.56 -6.53
C ASP A 44 20.08 -0.43 -5.81
N GLU A 45 19.71 0.84 -6.04
CA GLU A 45 20.31 1.99 -5.34
C GLU A 45 20.07 1.92 -3.82
N VAL A 46 18.83 1.65 -3.39
CA VAL A 46 18.47 1.52 -1.97
C VAL A 46 19.26 0.38 -1.32
N HIS A 47 19.40 -0.75 -2.00
CA HIS A 47 20.11 -1.92 -1.47
C HIS A 47 21.60 -1.66 -1.34
N ASN A 48 22.20 -0.94 -2.29
CA ASN A 48 23.60 -0.56 -2.23
C ASN A 48 23.89 0.42 -1.08
N ILE A 49 22.95 1.29 -0.74
CA ILE A 49 23.08 2.26 0.37
C ILE A 49 22.86 1.58 1.73
N LEU A 50 21.79 0.80 1.89
CA LEU A 50 21.37 0.25 3.18
C LEU A 50 22.04 -1.09 3.52
N GLY A 51 22.52 -1.84 2.52
CA GLY A 51 23.11 -3.16 2.71
C GLY A 51 22.10 -4.21 3.17
N SER A 52 22.58 -5.21 3.94
CA SER A 52 21.78 -6.38 4.33
C SER A 52 20.86 -6.15 5.54
N SER A 53 21.14 -5.15 6.38
CA SER A 53 20.37 -4.87 7.59
C SER A 53 19.27 -3.85 7.29
N ARG A 54 18.15 -4.32 6.74
CA ARG A 54 17.01 -3.48 6.35
C ARG A 54 15.68 -4.18 6.62
N VAL A 55 14.63 -3.39 6.82
CA VAL A 55 13.26 -3.87 6.94
C VAL A 55 12.51 -3.41 5.70
N GLU A 56 12.01 -4.37 4.94
CA GLU A 56 11.31 -4.12 3.68
C GLU A 56 9.87 -4.58 3.81
N TYR A 57 8.94 -3.80 3.24
CA TYR A 57 7.54 -4.17 3.22
C TYR A 57 6.89 -3.74 1.91
N ALA A 58 5.84 -4.47 1.54
CA ALA A 58 5.05 -4.18 0.35
C ALA A 58 3.56 -4.22 0.71
N VAL A 59 2.85 -3.12 0.43
CA VAL A 59 1.40 -3.10 0.58
C VAL A 59 0.76 -3.72 -0.66
N VAL A 60 0.01 -4.79 -0.45
CA VAL A 60 -0.62 -5.58 -1.52
C VAL A 60 -2.14 -5.52 -1.37
N ARG A 61 -2.86 -5.55 -2.48
CA ARG A 61 -4.33 -5.55 -2.50
C ARG A 61 -4.84 -6.83 -3.11
N ASP A 62 -6.01 -7.26 -2.64
CA ASP A 62 -6.76 -8.35 -3.27
C ASP A 62 -6.91 -8.06 -4.78
N PRO A 63 -6.70 -9.04 -5.66
CA PRO A 63 -6.70 -8.79 -7.09
C PRO A 63 -8.01 -8.28 -7.68
N VAL A 64 -9.16 -8.66 -7.11
CA VAL A 64 -10.47 -8.14 -7.54
C VAL A 64 -10.59 -6.67 -7.14
N GLU A 65 -10.22 -6.32 -5.90
CA GLU A 65 -10.17 -4.92 -5.46
C GLU A 65 -9.26 -4.07 -6.33
N ARG A 66 -8.10 -4.64 -6.64
CA ARG A 66 -7.08 -4.01 -7.46
C ARG A 66 -7.61 -3.67 -8.86
N PHE A 67 -8.31 -4.62 -9.49
CA PHE A 67 -8.95 -4.42 -10.78
C PHE A 67 -10.03 -3.33 -10.72
N LEU A 68 -10.94 -3.41 -9.74
CA LEU A 68 -12.06 -2.48 -9.59
C LEU A 68 -11.60 -1.04 -9.30
N SER A 69 -10.51 -0.88 -8.56
CA SER A 69 -9.93 0.45 -8.27
C SER A 69 -8.97 0.95 -9.35
N GLY A 70 -8.84 0.24 -10.49
CA GLY A 70 -7.92 0.62 -11.57
C GLY A 70 -6.44 0.60 -11.16
N PHE A 71 -6.09 -0.11 -10.09
CA PHE A 71 -4.74 -0.16 -9.54
C PHE A 71 -3.89 -1.17 -10.32
N VAL A 72 -3.66 -0.92 -11.60
CA VAL A 72 -2.98 -1.86 -12.52
C VAL A 72 -1.46 -1.87 -12.36
N ASP A 73 -0.91 -0.98 -11.55
CA ASP A 73 0.54 -0.86 -11.38
C ASP A 73 1.05 -1.82 -10.29
N LYS A 74 1.59 -2.97 -10.71
CA LYS A 74 2.48 -3.78 -9.86
C LYS A 74 3.74 -4.00 -10.67
N CYS A 75 4.82 -3.52 -10.12
CA CYS A 75 6.13 -3.60 -10.71
C CYS A 75 6.71 -5.01 -10.48
N ILE A 76 6.18 -6.02 -11.16
CA ILE A 76 6.60 -7.43 -10.98
C ILE A 76 7.95 -7.68 -11.68
N LYS A 77 8.13 -7.13 -12.89
CA LYS A 77 9.29 -7.39 -13.76
C LYS A 77 10.40 -6.34 -13.64
N TYR A 78 10.05 -5.07 -13.47
CA TYR A 78 11.02 -3.96 -13.51
C TYR A 78 11.56 -3.54 -12.14
N CYS A 79 11.02 -4.11 -11.06
CA CYS A 79 11.45 -3.82 -9.69
C CYS A 79 12.09 -5.03 -9.00
N ASN A 80 12.47 -6.07 -9.78
CA ASN A 80 13.05 -7.33 -9.28
C ASN A 80 12.26 -7.99 -8.14
N PHE A 81 10.95 -7.70 -8.03
CA PHE A 81 10.14 -8.09 -6.89
C PHE A 81 10.04 -9.60 -6.75
N LYS A 82 9.98 -10.33 -7.88
CA LYS A 82 9.96 -11.79 -7.90
C LYS A 82 11.22 -12.39 -7.24
N ASP A 83 12.39 -11.87 -7.58
CA ASP A 83 13.67 -12.43 -7.13
C ASP A 83 13.99 -12.03 -5.68
N ASN A 84 13.33 -10.99 -5.18
CA ASN A 84 13.55 -10.41 -3.85
C ASN A 84 12.35 -10.57 -2.91
N PHE A 85 11.33 -11.34 -3.32
CA PHE A 85 10.05 -11.46 -2.63
C PHE A 85 10.22 -11.86 -1.16
N HIS A 86 11.18 -12.74 -0.86
CA HIS A 86 11.43 -13.25 0.49
C HIS A 86 11.97 -12.22 1.48
N TYR A 87 12.45 -11.06 1.02
CA TYR A 87 12.87 -9.98 1.90
C TYR A 87 11.72 -9.10 2.37
N TYR A 88 10.59 -9.11 1.66
CA TYR A 88 9.45 -8.24 1.94
C TYR A 88 8.51 -8.83 2.98
N THR A 89 8.15 -8.01 3.96
CA THR A 89 6.93 -8.21 4.76
C THR A 89 5.73 -7.77 3.93
N THR A 90 4.85 -8.69 3.56
CA THR A 90 3.62 -8.36 2.81
C THR A 90 2.55 -7.83 3.74
N VAL A 91 2.04 -6.63 3.46
CA VAL A 91 0.93 -6.01 4.20
C VAL A 91 -0.30 -5.97 3.29
N SER A 92 -1.30 -6.78 3.62
CA SER A 92 -2.58 -6.77 2.87
C SER A 92 -3.38 -5.52 3.22
N TYR A 93 -3.75 -4.75 2.20
CA TYR A 93 -4.70 -3.65 2.30
C TYR A 93 -6.11 -4.16 2.01
N GLU A 94 -7.01 -3.83 2.91
CA GLU A 94 -8.44 -4.10 2.81
C GLU A 94 -9.22 -2.80 3.02
N GLU A 95 -10.36 -2.68 2.37
CA GLU A 95 -11.26 -1.54 2.57
C GLU A 95 -12.11 -1.73 3.82
N GLY A 96 -12.57 -0.62 4.41
CA GLY A 96 -13.37 -0.62 5.63
C GLY A 96 -12.55 -0.46 6.91
N PHE A 97 -13.26 -0.33 8.02
CA PHE A 97 -12.67 0.02 9.32
C PHE A 97 -11.63 -1.00 9.78
N ASP A 98 -11.95 -2.30 9.71
CA ASP A 98 -11.03 -3.36 10.13
C ASP A 98 -9.78 -3.42 9.26
N GLY A 99 -9.93 -3.20 7.95
CA GLY A 99 -8.81 -3.14 7.00
C GLY A 99 -7.85 -1.99 7.30
N ILE A 100 -8.38 -0.79 7.59
CA ILE A 100 -7.60 0.38 7.99
C ILE A 100 -6.90 0.15 9.33
N LEU A 101 -7.61 -0.46 10.30
CA LEU A 101 -7.04 -0.80 11.61
C LEU A 101 -5.89 -1.81 11.48
N ASN A 102 -6.07 -2.84 10.67
CA ASN A 102 -5.03 -3.84 10.40
C ASN A 102 -3.85 -3.23 9.65
N LEU A 103 -4.09 -2.31 8.71
CA LEU A 103 -3.04 -1.59 8.02
C LEU A 103 -2.18 -0.78 9.01
N ALA A 104 -2.81 -0.03 9.92
CA ALA A 104 -2.12 0.77 10.93
C ALA A 104 -1.30 -0.11 11.88
N LYS A 105 -1.88 -1.22 12.36
CA LYS A 105 -1.17 -2.19 13.22
C LYS A 105 0.03 -2.84 12.53
N ASN A 106 -0.10 -3.21 11.25
CA ASN A 106 1.01 -3.78 10.49
C ASN A 106 2.15 -2.77 10.33
N HIS A 107 1.84 -1.50 10.03
CA HIS A 107 2.86 -0.45 9.96
C HIS A 107 3.54 -0.21 11.30
N GLU A 108 2.78 -0.18 12.40
CA GLU A 108 3.32 -0.08 13.76
C GLU A 108 4.39 -1.16 14.03
N MET A 109 4.06 -2.43 13.76
CA MET A 109 4.98 -3.56 13.96
C MET A 109 6.21 -3.49 13.04
N ILE A 110 6.03 -3.09 11.78
CA ILE A 110 7.12 -2.95 10.80
C ILE A 110 8.09 -1.85 11.26
N TYR A 111 7.57 -0.69 11.65
CA TYR A 111 8.40 0.43 12.07
C TYR A 111 9.05 0.19 13.44
N GLU A 112 8.40 -0.56 14.33
CA GLU A 112 9.02 -1.02 15.56
C GLU A 112 10.24 -1.90 15.29
N LYS A 113 10.08 -2.88 14.40
CA LYS A 113 11.17 -3.76 13.97
C LYS A 113 12.31 -2.98 13.29
N ALA A 114 11.98 -1.88 12.61
CA ALA A 114 12.95 -0.98 11.99
C ALA A 114 13.64 -0.03 13.00
N GLY A 115 13.27 -0.06 14.28
CA GLY A 115 13.86 0.78 15.32
C GLY A 115 13.33 2.22 15.33
N VAL A 116 12.18 2.48 14.71
CA VAL A 116 11.57 3.81 14.72
C VAL A 116 11.06 4.15 16.13
N PRO A 117 11.38 5.35 16.67
CA PRO A 117 10.90 5.79 17.98
C PRO A 117 9.38 5.72 18.13
N GLU A 118 8.91 5.32 19.31
CA GLU A 118 7.47 5.12 19.62
C GLU A 118 6.61 6.35 19.30
N GLU A 119 7.12 7.56 19.58
CA GLU A 119 6.40 8.82 19.30
C GLU A 119 6.07 8.99 17.81
N LEU A 120 7.02 8.68 16.93
CA LEU A 120 6.83 8.76 15.48
C LEU A 120 5.88 7.68 14.99
N ARG A 121 6.04 6.45 15.51
CA ARG A 121 5.16 5.32 15.17
C ARG A 121 3.71 5.60 15.56
N ARG A 122 3.48 6.08 16.77
CA ARG A 122 2.15 6.46 17.28
C ARG A 122 1.49 7.51 16.39
N THR A 123 2.25 8.52 15.96
CA THR A 123 1.74 9.54 15.03
C THR A 123 1.29 8.92 13.71
N ILE A 124 2.15 8.09 13.09
CA ILE A 124 1.83 7.37 11.86
C ILE A 124 0.59 6.48 12.04
N TYR A 125 0.50 5.76 13.16
CA TYR A 125 -0.65 4.92 13.49
C TYR A 125 -1.95 5.74 13.51
N THR A 126 -1.99 6.87 14.23
CA THR A 126 -3.17 7.74 14.28
C THR A 126 -3.52 8.33 12.93
N GLU A 127 -2.53 8.79 12.16
CA GLU A 127 -2.77 9.37 10.84
C GLU A 127 -3.30 8.35 9.83
N LEU A 128 -2.85 7.09 9.90
CA LEU A 128 -3.41 6.01 9.09
C LEU A 128 -4.88 5.73 9.42
N LEU A 129 -5.31 5.94 10.68
CA LEU A 129 -6.71 5.75 11.10
C LEU A 129 -7.64 6.89 10.67
N VAL A 130 -7.12 8.09 10.34
CA VAL A 130 -7.94 9.20 9.81
C VAL A 130 -8.64 8.79 8.51
N GLY A 131 -8.07 7.84 7.78
CA GLY A 131 -8.71 7.21 6.64
C GLY A 131 -8.37 7.88 5.31
N SER A 132 -9.14 7.51 4.29
CA SER A 132 -8.74 7.64 2.90
C SER A 132 -8.61 9.07 2.40
N THR A 133 -7.72 9.28 1.44
CA THR A 133 -7.53 10.57 0.76
C THR A 133 -8.83 11.02 0.04
N PRO A 134 -8.98 12.32 -0.25
CA PRO A 134 -10.17 12.88 -0.93
C PRO A 134 -10.53 12.23 -2.27
N HIS A 135 -9.60 11.52 -2.91
CA HIS A 135 -9.76 10.87 -4.21
C HIS A 135 -10.10 9.37 -4.11
N SER A 136 -10.42 8.88 -2.92
CA SER A 136 -10.76 7.47 -2.71
C SER A 136 -12.09 7.10 -3.37
N THR A 137 -12.08 6.06 -4.19
CA THR A 137 -13.30 5.43 -4.73
C THR A 137 -13.84 4.34 -3.81
N SER A 138 -13.17 4.07 -2.69
CA SER A 138 -13.57 3.12 -1.66
C SER A 138 -14.95 3.49 -1.09
N GLY A 139 -15.84 2.51 -0.94
CA GLY A 139 -17.17 2.71 -0.38
C GLY A 139 -18.18 3.45 -1.28
N THR A 140 -17.81 3.80 -2.52
CA THR A 140 -18.76 4.42 -3.47
C THR A 140 -19.77 3.42 -4.02
N ALA A 141 -21.01 3.87 -4.26
CA ALA A 141 -22.07 3.05 -4.85
C ALA A 141 -21.68 2.50 -6.24
N VAL A 142 -20.99 3.32 -7.04
CA VAL A 142 -20.50 2.93 -8.38
C VAL A 142 -19.51 1.76 -8.29
N LYS A 143 -18.56 1.79 -7.33
CA LYS A 143 -17.63 0.67 -7.13
C LYS A 143 -18.36 -0.59 -6.66
N ALA A 144 -19.35 -0.45 -5.79
CA ALA A 144 -20.17 -1.57 -5.32
C ALA A 144 -20.96 -2.22 -6.49
N GLU A 145 -21.53 -1.41 -7.38
CA GLU A 145 -22.21 -1.89 -8.58
C GLU A 145 -21.25 -2.60 -9.55
N ALA A 146 -20.07 -2.02 -9.78
CA ALA A 146 -19.04 -2.64 -10.62
C ALA A 146 -18.58 -3.99 -10.05
N ARG A 147 -18.43 -4.09 -8.72
CA ARG A 147 -18.14 -5.36 -8.04
C ARG A 147 -19.25 -6.38 -8.30
N ASN A 148 -20.50 -6.02 -8.06
CA ASN A 148 -21.63 -6.93 -8.22
C ASN A 148 -21.74 -7.43 -9.66
N THR A 149 -21.51 -6.54 -10.63
CA THR A 149 -21.50 -6.89 -12.06
C THR A 149 -20.39 -7.90 -12.37
N LEU A 150 -19.18 -7.68 -11.83
CA LEU A 150 -18.06 -8.58 -12.03
C LEU A 150 -18.29 -9.95 -11.37
N THR A 151 -18.76 -9.98 -10.12
CA THR A 151 -18.94 -11.23 -9.36
C THR A 151 -20.15 -12.04 -9.82
N ALA A 152 -21.18 -11.40 -10.37
CA ALA A 152 -22.36 -12.08 -10.92
C ALA A 152 -22.11 -12.70 -12.31
N ASN A 153 -21.00 -12.40 -12.97
CA ASN A 153 -20.68 -12.92 -14.30
C ASN A 153 -19.42 -13.80 -14.25
N SER A 154 -19.61 -15.12 -14.25
CA SER A 154 -18.53 -16.10 -14.13
C SER A 154 -17.47 -15.97 -15.24
N SER A 155 -17.86 -15.58 -16.45
CA SER A 155 -16.92 -15.35 -17.57
C SER A 155 -16.04 -14.12 -17.34
N LEU A 156 -16.61 -13.01 -16.84
CA LEU A 156 -15.84 -11.82 -16.48
C LEU A 156 -14.93 -12.10 -15.28
N LEU A 157 -15.46 -12.75 -14.24
CA LEU A 157 -14.71 -13.11 -13.04
C LEU A 157 -13.55 -14.05 -13.37
N LEU A 158 -13.74 -15.03 -14.26
CA LEU A 158 -12.69 -15.92 -14.74
C LEU A 158 -11.58 -15.12 -15.45
N ARG A 159 -11.93 -14.18 -16.33
CA ARG A 159 -10.94 -13.36 -17.04
C ARG A 159 -10.10 -12.53 -16.06
N VAL A 160 -10.73 -11.86 -15.10
CA VAL A 160 -10.01 -11.10 -14.07
C VAL A 160 -9.14 -12.03 -13.21
N THR A 161 -9.66 -13.21 -12.85
CA THR A 161 -8.88 -14.22 -12.10
C THR A 161 -7.64 -14.67 -12.88
N GLN A 162 -7.77 -14.88 -14.20
CA GLN A 162 -6.65 -15.24 -15.06
C GLN A 162 -5.63 -14.11 -15.21
N MET A 163 -6.08 -12.87 -15.38
CA MET A 163 -5.20 -11.69 -15.47
C MET A 163 -4.31 -11.54 -14.23
N TYR A 164 -4.85 -11.85 -13.05
CA TYR A 164 -4.14 -11.69 -11.78
C TYR A 164 -3.80 -13.01 -11.09
N TYR A 165 -3.79 -14.13 -11.80
CA TYR A 165 -3.60 -15.46 -11.21
C TYR A 165 -2.35 -15.53 -10.31
N TYR A 166 -1.23 -14.98 -10.79
CA TYR A 166 0.02 -14.97 -10.02
C TYR A 166 -0.07 -14.13 -8.75
N ASP A 167 -0.87 -13.06 -8.72
CA ASP A 167 -1.06 -12.26 -7.51
C ASP A 167 -1.81 -13.07 -6.45
N PHE A 168 -2.82 -13.86 -6.84
CA PHE A 168 -3.53 -14.73 -5.90
C PHE A 168 -2.59 -15.72 -5.24
N ILE A 169 -1.72 -16.35 -6.03
CA ILE A 169 -0.80 -17.38 -5.52
C ILE A 169 0.35 -16.75 -4.72
N ALA A 170 1.01 -15.71 -5.26
CA ALA A 170 2.19 -15.11 -4.63
C ALA A 170 1.87 -14.43 -3.30
N PHE A 171 0.70 -13.78 -3.19
CA PHE A 171 0.30 -13.06 -1.99
C PHE A 171 -0.73 -13.84 -1.13
N ASN A 172 -0.97 -15.11 -1.46
CA ASN A 172 -1.87 -16.01 -0.73
C ASN A 172 -3.31 -15.46 -0.59
N PHE A 173 -3.83 -14.80 -1.62
CA PHE A 173 -5.23 -14.41 -1.68
C PHE A 173 -6.10 -15.59 -2.12
N ARG A 174 -7.33 -15.64 -1.60
CA ARG A 174 -8.29 -16.69 -1.96
C ARG A 174 -8.72 -16.52 -3.42
N LEU A 175 -8.60 -17.59 -4.22
CA LEU A 175 -9.15 -17.63 -5.57
C LEU A 175 -10.69 -17.47 -5.53
N PRO A 176 -11.28 -16.68 -6.43
CA PRO A 176 -12.74 -16.59 -6.53
C PRO A 176 -13.36 -17.94 -6.87
N ILE A 177 -14.51 -18.23 -6.27
CA ILE A 177 -15.29 -19.43 -6.59
C ILE A 177 -16.03 -19.15 -7.90
N LEU A 178 -15.68 -19.91 -8.94
CA LEU A 178 -16.31 -19.85 -10.26
C LEU A 178 -17.42 -20.92 -10.30
N LEU A 179 -18.59 -20.63 -9.75
CA LEU A 179 -19.79 -21.49 -9.88
C LEU A 179 -20.54 -21.17 -11.17
#